data_AF-A0A9E5TC74-F1
#
_entry.id   AF-A0A9E5TC74-F1
#
_cell.length_a   1.000
_cell.length_b   1.000
_cell.length_c   1.000
_cell.angle_alpha   90.00
_cell.angle_beta   90.00
_cell.angle_gamma   90.00
#
_symmetry.space_group_name_H-M   'P 1'
#
loop_
_entity.id
_entity.type
_entity.pdbx_description
1 polymer ?
#
loop_
_entity_poly.entity_id
_entity_poly.type
_entity_poly.pdbx_seq_one_letter_code
_entity_poly.pdbx_strand_id
1 'polypeptide(L)'
;QDASARLSLSPRRTMRLAQQLYEGVEIGDEGHSGLITYMRTDAVRVSAQAQAQARTYITKNFGNEYLPAKPRAYKARKGAQEAHEAIRPTSVDRRPEDLEPYLDEAQLRLYSLIWSRFMASQMASVRLALRNVDISAGKWDFETREVKVAFPGFSVVYPIRDKEIPLPPLVEGQELVLISLEPKQHFTEPPPRFSEATLVKELEANGIGRPSTYAPILATIQDRG
;
A
#
# COMPACT_ATOMS: atom_id res chain seq x y z
N GLN A 1 1.48 -9.26 3.63
CA GLN A 1 0.43 -9.11 2.59
C GLN A 1 0.95 -8.27 1.42
N ASP A 2 1.22 -6.97 1.59
CA ASP A 2 1.72 -6.11 0.49
C ASP A 2 3.04 -6.61 -0.13
N ALA A 3 3.99 -7.10 0.69
CA ALA A 3 5.24 -7.67 0.17
C ALA A 3 5.00 -8.86 -0.78
N SER A 4 4.00 -9.69 -0.51
CA SER A 4 3.63 -10.79 -1.39
C SER A 4 2.94 -10.29 -2.66
N ALA A 5 2.02 -9.33 -2.53
CA ALA A 5 1.25 -8.82 -3.66
C ALA A 5 2.05 -7.91 -4.61
N ARG A 6 3.04 -7.17 -4.10
CA ARG A 6 3.81 -6.16 -4.86
C ARG A 6 5.24 -6.60 -5.16
N LEU A 7 5.84 -7.45 -4.33
CA LEU A 7 7.25 -7.85 -4.45
C LEU A 7 7.43 -9.36 -4.67
N SER A 8 6.33 -10.13 -4.73
CA SER A 8 6.35 -11.60 -4.85
C SER A 8 7.17 -12.28 -3.75
N LEU A 9 7.24 -11.68 -2.55
CA LEU A 9 7.94 -12.23 -1.40
C LEU A 9 7.00 -13.10 -0.56
N SER A 10 7.42 -14.33 -0.26
CA SER A 10 6.71 -15.18 0.70
C SER A 10 6.81 -14.60 2.11
N PRO A 11 5.83 -14.85 3.02
CA PRO A 11 5.89 -14.38 4.40
C PRO A 11 7.19 -14.75 5.12
N ARG A 12 7.73 -15.96 4.90
CA ARG A 12 9.01 -16.39 5.47
C ARG A 12 10.17 -15.52 4.99
N ARG A 13 10.25 -15.23 3.68
CA ARG A 13 11.29 -14.38 3.11
C ARG A 13 11.13 -12.92 3.58
N THR A 14 9.90 -12.39 3.61
CA THR A 14 9.61 -11.05 4.13
C THR A 14 10.07 -10.90 5.57
N MET A 15 9.74 -11.84 6.46
CA MET A 15 10.13 -11.75 7.87
C MET A 15 11.65 -11.83 8.06
N ARG A 16 12.36 -12.65 7.27
CA ARG A 16 13.83 -12.71 7.31
C ARG A 16 14.47 -11.38 6.90
N LEU A 17 14.01 -10.79 5.80
CA LEU A 17 14.52 -9.49 5.34
C LEU A 17 14.20 -8.37 6.34
N ALA A 18 12.98 -8.37 6.90
CA ALA A 18 12.60 -7.41 7.93
C ALA A 18 13.43 -7.55 9.22
N GLN A 19 13.78 -8.78 9.61
CA GLN A 19 14.70 -9.02 10.73
C GLN A 19 16.06 -8.36 10.46
N GLN A 20 16.65 -8.56 9.28
CA GLN A 20 17.93 -7.95 8.91
C GLN A 20 17.86 -6.42 8.92
N LEU A 21 16.80 -5.84 8.34
CA LEU A 21 16.59 -4.38 8.37
C LEU A 21 16.39 -3.82 9.78
N TYR A 22 15.85 -4.62 10.71
CA TYR A 22 15.67 -4.24 12.11
C TYR A 22 16.98 -4.35 12.91
N GLU A 23 17.70 -5.46 12.78
CA GLU A 23 18.99 -5.71 13.46
C GLU A 23 20.05 -4.71 13.00
N GLY A 24 20.07 -4.42 11.70
CA GLY A 24 20.86 -3.36 11.10
C GLY A 24 21.73 -3.83 9.95
N VAL A 25 22.20 -2.86 9.19
CA VAL A 25 23.18 -3.01 8.10
C VAL A 25 24.27 -1.96 8.26
N GLU A 26 25.43 -2.17 7.67
CA GLU A 26 26.49 -1.16 7.61
C GLU A 26 26.14 -0.07 6.61
N ILE A 27 26.11 1.20 7.05
CA ILE A 27 25.75 2.35 6.23
C ILE A 27 26.89 3.37 6.26
N GLY A 28 27.85 3.24 5.33
CA GLY A 28 28.95 4.19 5.16
C GLY A 28 29.59 4.63 6.49
N ASP A 29 29.64 5.95 6.71
CA ASP A 29 30.20 6.55 7.93
C ASP A 29 29.25 6.51 9.15
N GLU A 30 27.97 6.18 8.96
CA GLU A 30 27.01 5.98 10.07
C GLU A 30 27.21 4.64 10.80
N GLY A 31 27.95 3.71 10.20
CA GLY A 31 28.21 2.37 10.73
C GLY A 31 26.95 1.50 10.81
N HIS A 32 26.99 0.49 11.69
CA HIS A 32 25.90 -0.47 11.86
C HIS A 32 24.62 0.17 12.40
N SER A 33 23.55 0.13 11.61
CA SER A 33 22.32 0.87 11.90
C SER A 33 21.05 0.10 11.56
N GLY A 34 20.12 0.03 12.51
CA GLY A 34 18.75 -0.44 12.31
C GLY A 34 17.94 0.52 11.43
N LEU A 35 17.36 0.00 10.34
CA LEU A 35 16.64 0.77 9.32
C LEU A 35 15.13 0.85 9.58
N ILE A 36 14.55 -0.15 10.24
CA ILE A 36 13.11 -0.19 10.53
C ILE A 36 12.82 -0.46 12.01
N THR A 37 11.62 -0.12 12.47
CA THR A 37 11.11 -0.53 13.78
C THR A 37 10.80 -2.04 13.82
N TYR A 38 10.57 -2.57 15.02
CA TYR A 38 10.33 -4.00 15.25
C TYR A 38 9.17 -4.54 14.40
N MET A 39 9.46 -5.55 13.58
CA MET A 39 8.60 -6.08 12.53
C MET A 39 7.51 -7.07 13.01
N ARG A 40 7.55 -7.53 14.27
CA ARG A 40 6.52 -8.40 14.85
C ARG A 40 5.59 -7.59 15.73
N THR A 41 4.73 -6.82 15.08
CA THR A 41 3.80 -5.90 15.72
C THR A 41 2.41 -6.06 15.10
N ASP A 42 1.37 -5.91 15.93
CA ASP A 42 -0.02 -5.76 15.51
C ASP A 42 -0.50 -4.30 15.60
N ALA A 43 0.40 -3.39 15.98
CA ALA A 43 0.11 -1.98 16.14
C ALA A 43 0.23 -1.23 14.81
N VAL A 44 -0.67 -0.27 14.62
CA VAL A 44 -0.65 0.69 13.50
C VAL A 44 -0.37 2.12 13.97
N ARG A 45 -0.19 2.31 15.28
CA ARG A 45 0.12 3.61 15.87
C ARG A 45 1.52 4.05 15.47
N VAL A 46 1.69 5.35 15.32
CA VAL A 46 2.98 6.01 15.04
C VAL A 46 3.24 7.01 16.16
N SER A 47 4.48 7.08 16.62
CA SER A 47 4.96 8.01 17.64
C SER A 47 4.85 9.46 17.16
N ALA A 48 4.62 10.38 18.10
CA ALA A 48 4.54 11.82 17.79
C ALA A 48 5.83 12.35 17.14
N GLN A 49 7.00 11.81 17.56
CA GLN A 49 8.29 12.16 16.96
C GLN A 49 8.36 11.77 15.48
N ALA A 50 7.99 10.53 15.13
CA ALA A 50 8.02 10.08 13.75
C ALA A 50 6.97 10.80 12.89
N GLN A 51 5.80 11.11 13.44
CA GLN A 51 4.82 11.98 12.77
C GLN A 51 5.41 13.37 12.50
N ALA A 52 6.06 14.00 13.48
CA ALA A 52 6.67 15.31 13.30
C ALA A 52 7.76 15.29 12.22
N GLN A 53 8.64 14.28 12.23
CA GLN A 53 9.65 14.08 11.19
C GLN A 53 9.02 13.96 9.79
N ALA A 54 8.02 13.09 9.63
CA ALA A 54 7.34 12.91 8.35
C ALA A 54 6.66 14.21 7.89
N ARG A 55 6.04 14.99 8.79
CA ARG A 55 5.42 16.27 8.44
C ARG A 55 6.44 17.28 7.93
N THR A 56 7.58 17.41 8.60
CA THR A 56 8.69 18.27 8.14
C THR A 56 9.20 17.82 6.77
N TYR A 57 9.43 16.52 6.60
CA TYR A 57 9.87 15.96 5.32
C TYR A 57 8.85 16.23 4.21
N ILE A 58 7.55 16.04 4.47
CA ILE A 58 6.48 16.26 3.49
C ILE A 58 6.44 17.72 3.05
N THR A 59 6.44 18.66 4.00
CA THR A 59 6.45 20.09 3.69
C THR A 59 7.67 20.48 2.85
N LYS A 60 8.86 19.96 3.19
CA LYS A 60 10.12 20.30 2.50
C LYS A 60 10.16 19.73 1.07
N ASN A 61 9.73 18.49 0.87
CA ASN A 61 9.97 17.76 -0.38
C ASN A 61 8.75 17.68 -1.32
N PHE A 62 7.52 17.79 -0.81
CA PHE A 62 6.29 17.71 -1.60
C PHE A 62 5.46 19.00 -1.54
N GLY A 63 5.65 19.83 -0.51
CA GLY A 63 4.90 21.07 -0.31
C GLY A 63 3.67 20.90 0.59
N ASN A 64 3.11 22.05 1.00
CA ASN A 64 2.05 22.11 2.02
C ASN A 64 0.74 21.44 1.59
N GLU A 65 0.45 21.35 0.28
CA GLU A 65 -0.77 20.71 -0.22
C GLU A 65 -0.80 19.18 0.03
N TYR A 66 0.38 18.56 0.15
CA TYR A 66 0.52 17.14 0.48
C TYR A 66 0.49 16.87 1.99
N LEU A 67 0.48 17.91 2.82
CA LEU A 67 0.44 17.80 4.27
C LEU A 67 -1.01 17.88 4.78
N PRO A 68 -1.53 16.84 5.46
CA PRO A 68 -2.82 16.94 6.13
C PRO A 68 -2.80 18.02 7.23
N ALA A 69 -3.91 18.77 7.35
CA ALA A 69 -4.07 19.84 8.33
C ALA A 69 -3.80 19.38 9.78
N LYS A 70 -4.20 18.14 10.12
CA LYS A 70 -3.92 17.50 11.40
C LYS A 70 -3.11 16.21 11.19
N PRO A 71 -2.23 15.83 12.13
CA PRO A 71 -1.56 14.53 12.09
C PRO A 71 -2.56 13.38 11.98
N ARG A 72 -2.29 12.41 11.11
CA ARG A 72 -3.15 11.24 10.94
C ARG A 72 -2.92 10.26 12.08
N ALA A 73 -3.99 9.86 12.75
CA ALA A 73 -3.98 8.81 13.76
C ALA A 73 -4.75 7.58 13.24
N TYR A 74 -4.16 6.41 13.42
CA TYR A 74 -4.73 5.13 13.02
C TYR A 74 -5.11 4.33 14.26
N LYS A 75 -6.39 3.94 14.35
CA LYS A 75 -6.90 3.14 15.47
C LYS A 75 -6.46 1.69 15.31
N ALA A 76 -6.07 1.07 16.42
CA ALA A 76 -5.83 -0.37 16.45
C ALA A 76 -7.12 -1.17 16.26
N ARG A 77 -6.90 -2.42 15.85
CA ARG A 77 -7.97 -3.41 15.71
C ARG A 77 -8.33 -3.99 17.08
N LYS A 78 -9.58 -4.43 17.23
CA LYS A 78 -10.08 -5.08 18.44
C LYS A 78 -9.26 -6.34 18.73
N GLY A 79 -8.69 -6.44 19.93
CA GLY A 79 -7.87 -7.59 20.36
C GLY A 79 -6.38 -7.49 20.03
N ALA A 80 -5.90 -6.35 19.50
CA ALA A 80 -4.47 -6.07 19.39
C ALA A 80 -3.84 -5.93 20.78
N GLN A 81 -2.61 -6.42 20.93
CA GLN A 81 -1.84 -6.32 22.17
C GLN A 81 -1.08 -4.99 22.28
N GLU A 82 -0.90 -4.26 21.16
CA GLU A 82 -0.42 -2.87 21.06
C GLU A 82 0.88 -2.51 21.81
N ALA A 83 1.69 -3.50 22.19
CA ALA A 83 2.92 -3.30 22.93
C ALA A 83 4.00 -2.53 22.13
N HIS A 84 3.83 -2.39 20.82
CA HIS A 84 4.82 -1.83 19.90
C HIS A 84 4.25 -0.72 19.02
N GLU A 85 5.10 -0.10 18.21
CA GLU A 85 4.73 0.86 17.16
C GLU A 85 4.47 0.12 15.84
N ALA A 86 3.90 0.81 14.85
CA ALA A 86 3.88 0.34 13.46
C ALA A 86 5.30 0.08 12.91
N ILE A 87 5.39 -0.79 11.91
CA ILE A 87 6.60 -1.01 11.11
C ILE A 87 6.81 0.21 10.22
N ARG A 88 7.91 0.95 10.44
CA ARG A 88 8.28 2.16 9.70
C ARG A 88 9.80 2.33 9.65
N PRO A 89 10.33 3.22 8.80
CA PRO A 89 11.73 3.62 8.88
C PRO A 89 12.06 4.21 10.24
N THR A 90 13.28 3.96 10.72
CA THR A 90 13.82 4.62 11.93
C THR A 90 14.03 6.12 11.70
N SER A 91 14.38 6.51 10.47
CA SER A 91 14.46 7.91 10.01
C SER A 91 13.83 8.05 8.62
N VAL A 92 13.06 9.12 8.41
CA VAL A 92 12.48 9.45 7.09
C VAL A 92 13.52 9.94 6.08
N ASP A 93 14.63 10.49 6.58
CA ASP A 93 15.71 11.04 5.75
C ASP A 93 16.58 9.94 5.12
N ARG A 94 16.49 8.69 5.60
CA ARG A 94 17.08 7.52 4.95
C ARG A 94 16.23 7.13 3.75
N ARG A 95 16.35 7.86 2.65
CA ARG A 95 15.55 7.61 1.45
C ARG A 95 16.01 6.30 0.80
N PRO A 96 15.12 5.55 0.14
CA PRO A 96 15.52 4.31 -0.51
C PRO A 96 16.66 4.49 -1.52
N GLU A 97 16.65 5.57 -2.30
CA GLU A 97 17.72 5.91 -3.24
C GLU A 97 19.09 6.11 -2.58
N ASP A 98 19.13 6.63 -1.35
CA ASP A 98 20.38 6.82 -0.60
C ASP A 98 20.91 5.50 -0.02
N LEU A 99 20.05 4.48 0.10
CA LEU A 99 20.39 3.17 0.66
C LEU A 99 20.75 2.12 -0.41
N GLU A 100 20.57 2.43 -1.69
CA GLU A 100 20.89 1.51 -2.79
C GLU A 100 22.32 0.96 -2.76
N PRO A 101 23.37 1.73 -2.40
CA PRO A 101 24.73 1.20 -2.31
C PRO A 101 24.96 0.22 -1.15
N TYR A 102 24.09 0.21 -0.13
CA TYR A 102 24.29 -0.51 1.13
C TYR A 102 23.38 -1.73 1.29
N LEU A 103 22.32 -1.82 0.50
CA LEU A 103 21.31 -2.87 0.60
C LEU A 103 21.35 -3.80 -0.61
N ASP A 104 21.14 -5.09 -0.38
CA ASP A 104 20.83 -5.99 -1.49
C ASP A 104 19.45 -5.66 -2.11
N GLU A 105 19.21 -6.12 -3.33
CA GLU A 105 17.97 -5.80 -4.08
C GLU A 105 16.70 -6.16 -3.28
N ALA A 106 16.71 -7.28 -2.55
CA ALA A 106 15.54 -7.74 -1.82
C ALA A 106 15.28 -6.92 -0.55
N GLN A 107 16.35 -6.54 0.16
CA GLN A 107 16.31 -5.63 1.30
C GLN A 107 15.85 -4.24 0.86
N LEU A 108 16.44 -3.69 -0.20
CA LEU A 108 16.08 -2.38 -0.75
C LEU A 108 14.60 -2.36 -1.14
N ARG A 109 14.12 -3.37 -1.88
CA ARG A 109 12.70 -3.45 -2.27
C ARG A 109 11.75 -3.52 -1.07
N LEU A 110 12.10 -4.26 -0.02
CA LEU A 110 11.28 -4.32 1.20
C LEU A 110 11.33 -3.00 1.97
N TYR A 111 12.51 -2.39 2.10
CA TYR A 111 12.68 -1.09 2.74
C TYR A 111 11.90 0.00 2.00
N SER A 112 12.00 0.09 0.67
CA SER A 112 11.23 0.99 -0.18
C SER A 112 9.73 0.85 0.04
N LEU A 113 9.23 -0.38 0.18
CA LEU A 113 7.81 -0.63 0.46
C LEU A 113 7.40 -0.12 1.86
N ILE A 114 8.24 -0.34 2.87
CA ILE A 114 7.99 0.15 4.24
C ILE A 114 8.04 1.68 4.28
N TRP A 115 9.06 2.29 3.68
CA TRP A 115 9.24 3.73 3.61
C TRP A 115 8.07 4.41 2.88
N SER A 116 7.72 3.94 1.68
CA SER A 116 6.60 4.50 0.90
C SER A 116 5.27 4.36 1.62
N ARG A 117 5.01 3.21 2.27
CA ARG A 117 3.77 3.00 3.04
C ARG A 117 3.69 3.93 4.24
N PHE A 118 4.81 4.12 4.96
CA PHE A 118 4.88 5.05 6.08
C PHE A 118 4.65 6.49 5.63
N MET A 119 5.37 6.97 4.61
CA MET A 119 5.21 8.33 4.08
C MET A 119 3.79 8.58 3.59
N ALA A 120 3.23 7.65 2.81
CA ALA A 120 1.86 7.75 2.34
C ALA A 120 0.84 7.87 3.47
N SER A 121 1.05 7.16 4.58
CA SER A 121 0.18 7.23 5.77
C SER A 121 0.18 8.61 6.43
N GLN A 122 1.16 9.47 6.15
CA GLN A 122 1.27 10.82 6.72
C GLN A 122 0.90 11.92 5.71
N MET A 123 0.61 11.57 4.45
CA MET A 123 0.29 12.51 3.37
C MET A 123 -1.22 12.74 3.18
N ALA A 124 -1.56 13.80 2.43
CA ALA A 124 -2.92 14.11 2.01
C ALA A 124 -3.53 13.00 1.15
N SER A 125 -4.85 12.83 1.20
CA SER A 125 -5.55 11.83 0.39
C SER A 125 -5.49 12.17 -1.09
N VAL A 126 -5.43 11.16 -1.95
CA VAL A 126 -5.76 11.30 -3.38
C VAL A 126 -7.18 11.87 -3.49
N ARG A 127 -7.41 12.80 -4.43
CA ARG A 127 -8.76 13.23 -4.84
C ARG A 127 -8.99 12.82 -6.28
N LEU A 128 -10.04 12.04 -6.50
CA LEU A 128 -10.48 11.61 -7.82
C LEU A 128 -11.68 12.45 -8.25
N ALA A 129 -11.66 12.91 -9.49
CA ALA A 129 -12.83 13.45 -10.17
C ALA A 129 -13.50 12.31 -10.94
N LEU A 130 -14.79 12.11 -10.69
CA LEU A 130 -15.57 11.01 -11.22
C LEU A 130 -16.75 11.61 -11.98
N ARG A 131 -16.92 11.21 -13.24
CA ARG A 131 -18.06 11.64 -14.06
C ARG A 131 -18.72 10.39 -14.62
N ASN A 132 -19.94 10.11 -14.19
CA ASN A 132 -20.76 9.08 -14.81
C ASN A 132 -21.41 9.66 -16.06
N VAL A 133 -21.53 8.84 -17.08
CA VAL A 133 -22.10 9.21 -18.38
C VAL A 133 -23.13 8.15 -18.74
N ASP A 134 -24.38 8.58 -18.79
CA ASP A 134 -25.50 7.78 -19.25
C ASP A 134 -25.75 8.07 -20.73
N ILE A 135 -25.90 7.04 -21.54
CA ILE A 135 -26.07 7.12 -22.99
C ILE A 135 -27.34 6.36 -23.36
N SER A 136 -28.39 7.10 -23.72
CA SER A 136 -29.63 6.50 -24.24
C SER A 136 -29.51 6.20 -25.74
N ALA A 137 -29.88 4.99 -26.11
CA ALA A 137 -29.83 4.46 -27.47
C ALA A 137 -31.15 3.75 -27.81
N GLY A 138 -32.18 4.54 -28.14
CA GLY A 138 -33.52 4.05 -28.43
C GLY A 138 -34.19 3.50 -27.17
N LYS A 139 -34.28 2.17 -27.05
CA LYS A 139 -34.87 1.47 -25.89
C LYS A 139 -33.82 0.97 -24.88
N TRP A 140 -32.55 1.22 -25.15
CA TRP A 140 -31.43 0.74 -24.35
C TRP A 140 -30.71 1.92 -23.70
N ASP A 141 -30.14 1.69 -22.53
CA ASP A 141 -29.23 2.63 -21.88
C ASP A 141 -27.87 1.97 -21.69
N PHE A 142 -26.81 2.73 -21.93
CA PHE A 142 -25.43 2.35 -21.65
C PHE A 142 -24.86 3.29 -20.60
N GLU A 143 -24.02 2.77 -19.71
CA GLU A 143 -23.31 3.56 -18.71
C GLU A 143 -21.81 3.46 -18.95
N THR A 144 -21.12 4.58 -18.83
CA THR A 144 -19.67 4.61 -18.68
C THR A 144 -19.26 5.62 -17.62
N ARG A 145 -18.00 5.54 -17.18
CA ARG A 145 -17.48 6.38 -16.11
C ARG A 145 -16.10 6.89 -16.46
N GLU A 146 -15.95 8.20 -16.38
CA GLU A 146 -14.66 8.85 -16.37
C GLU A 146 -14.09 8.85 -14.95
N VAL A 147 -12.78 8.56 -14.86
CA VAL A 147 -12.01 8.65 -13.63
C VAL A 147 -10.75 9.46 -13.92
N LYS A 148 -10.59 10.60 -13.27
CA LYS A 148 -9.42 11.49 -13.37
C LYS A 148 -8.82 11.74 -11.99
N VAL A 149 -7.49 11.83 -11.90
CA VAL A 149 -6.82 12.26 -10.66
C VAL A 149 -6.83 13.78 -10.60
N ALA A 150 -7.70 14.35 -9.75
CA ALA A 150 -7.75 15.79 -9.53
C ALA A 150 -6.61 16.26 -8.60
N PHE A 151 -6.17 15.40 -7.69
CA PHE A 151 -4.99 15.63 -6.85
C PHE A 151 -4.37 14.28 -6.46
N PRO A 152 -3.07 14.05 -6.70
CA PRO A 152 -2.46 12.75 -6.46
C PRO A 152 -2.25 12.46 -4.96
N GLY A 153 -2.03 13.46 -4.11
CA GLY A 153 -1.84 13.24 -2.68
C GLY A 153 -0.79 12.17 -2.38
N PHE A 154 -1.08 11.22 -1.50
CA PHE A 154 -0.12 10.16 -1.13
C PHE A 154 0.28 9.23 -2.30
N SER A 155 -0.45 9.21 -3.42
CA SER A 155 -0.15 8.27 -4.52
C SER A 155 1.19 8.54 -5.20
N VAL A 156 1.75 9.74 -5.02
CA VAL A 156 3.09 10.10 -5.53
C VAL A 156 4.21 9.27 -4.91
N VAL A 157 4.03 8.77 -3.68
CA VAL A 157 5.00 7.86 -3.04
C VAL A 157 4.50 6.42 -2.95
N TYR A 158 3.19 6.20 -2.97
CA TYR A 158 2.61 4.87 -2.85
C TYR A 158 1.48 4.67 -3.87
N PRO A 159 1.77 4.09 -5.05
CA PRO A 159 0.82 3.98 -6.15
C PRO A 159 -0.47 3.23 -5.76
N ILE A 160 -1.60 3.86 -6.10
CA ILE A 160 -2.94 3.27 -6.02
C ILE A 160 -3.19 2.35 -7.21
N ARG A 161 -4.14 1.42 -7.06
CA ARG A 161 -4.49 0.46 -8.13
C ARG A 161 -5.46 1.04 -9.15
N ASP A 162 -6.22 2.05 -8.77
CA ASP A 162 -7.17 2.71 -9.65
C ASP A 162 -6.43 3.40 -10.79
N LYS A 163 -6.85 3.10 -12.01
CA LYS A 163 -6.31 3.72 -13.23
C LYS A 163 -7.25 4.84 -13.64
N GLU A 164 -6.69 5.90 -14.19
CA GLU A 164 -7.50 6.88 -14.89
C GLU A 164 -8.22 6.22 -16.06
N ILE A 165 -9.49 6.60 -16.23
CA ILE A 165 -10.32 6.19 -17.35
C ILE A 165 -10.68 7.51 -18.05
N PRO A 166 -9.86 7.99 -18.99
CA PRO A 166 -10.15 9.24 -19.69
C PRO A 166 -11.35 9.03 -20.61
N LEU A 167 -12.25 10.01 -20.64
CA LEU A 167 -13.28 10.11 -21.66
C LEU A 167 -13.03 11.37 -22.53
N PRO A 168 -13.48 11.37 -23.79
CA PRO A 168 -13.50 12.60 -24.58
C PRO A 168 -14.37 13.67 -23.90
N PRO A 169 -14.22 14.95 -24.30
CA PRO A 169 -15.20 15.97 -23.98
C PRO A 169 -16.60 15.52 -24.43
N LEU A 170 -17.57 15.64 -23.54
CA LEU A 170 -18.96 15.25 -23.75
C LEU A 170 -19.84 16.36 -23.19
N VAL A 171 -20.95 16.64 -23.88
CA VAL A 171 -21.97 17.61 -23.44
C VAL A 171 -23.31 16.89 -23.34
N GLU A 172 -24.16 17.30 -22.40
CA GLU A 172 -25.52 16.76 -22.29
C GLU A 172 -26.29 16.99 -23.59
N GLY A 173 -27.03 15.97 -24.02
CA GLY A 173 -27.78 15.99 -25.29
C GLY A 173 -26.93 15.84 -26.55
N GLN A 174 -25.62 15.62 -26.43
CA GLN A 174 -24.76 15.37 -27.59
C GLN A 174 -25.16 14.07 -28.31
N GLU A 175 -25.42 14.16 -29.61
CA GLU A 175 -25.63 12.99 -30.45
C GLU A 175 -24.32 12.21 -30.63
N LEU A 176 -24.37 10.90 -30.38
CA LEU A 176 -23.24 9.99 -30.52
C LEU A 176 -23.49 9.04 -31.69
N VAL A 177 -22.43 8.74 -32.45
CA VAL A 177 -22.47 7.76 -33.54
C VAL A 177 -22.01 6.41 -33.01
N LEU A 178 -22.84 5.38 -33.21
CA LEU A 178 -22.47 4.00 -32.91
C LEU A 178 -21.40 3.52 -33.90
N ILE A 179 -20.20 3.23 -33.41
CA ILE A 179 -19.11 2.70 -34.23
C ILE A 179 -19.17 1.17 -34.30
N SER A 180 -19.34 0.51 -33.15
CA SER A 180 -19.40 -0.95 -33.06
C SER A 180 -20.22 -1.41 -31.86
N LEU A 181 -20.71 -2.65 -31.93
CA LEU A 181 -21.30 -3.37 -30.81
C LEU A 181 -20.55 -4.68 -30.62
N GLU A 182 -20.03 -4.90 -29.40
CA GLU A 182 -19.34 -6.13 -29.02
C GLU A 182 -20.17 -6.88 -27.97
N PRO A 183 -20.92 -7.93 -28.36
CA PRO A 183 -21.63 -8.78 -27.41
C PRO A 183 -20.62 -9.49 -26.49
N LYS A 184 -20.74 -9.29 -25.17
CA LYS A 184 -19.94 -9.99 -24.17
C LYS A 184 -20.81 -10.94 -23.37
N GLN A 185 -20.35 -12.17 -23.26
CA GLN A 185 -20.93 -13.16 -22.36
C GLN A 185 -19.95 -13.36 -21.20
N HIS A 186 -20.47 -13.28 -19.98
CA HIS A 186 -19.73 -13.55 -18.77
C HIS A 186 -20.29 -14.80 -18.10
N PHE A 187 -19.40 -15.61 -17.53
CA PHE A 187 -19.74 -16.74 -16.69
C PHE A 187 -19.39 -16.43 -15.25
N THR A 188 -20.12 -16.99 -14.31
CA THR A 188 -19.75 -16.93 -12.90
C THR A 188 -18.52 -17.80 -12.67
N GLU A 189 -17.56 -17.26 -11.95
CA GLU A 189 -16.38 -17.99 -11.52
C GLU A 189 -16.55 -18.47 -10.07
N PRO A 190 -16.00 -19.64 -9.71
CA PRO A 190 -15.95 -20.06 -8.32
C PRO A 190 -15.09 -19.09 -7.49
N PRO A 191 -15.25 -19.06 -6.15
CA PRO A 191 -14.40 -18.27 -5.29
C PRO A 191 -12.90 -18.55 -5.53
N PRO A 192 -12.05 -17.52 -5.59
CA PRO A 192 -10.64 -17.71 -5.86
C PRO A 192 -9.98 -18.51 -4.73
N ARG A 193 -9.00 -19.34 -5.10
CA ARG A 193 -8.15 -20.03 -4.11
C ARG A 193 -7.35 -19.02 -3.28
N PHE A 194 -6.92 -19.45 -2.09
CA PHE A 194 -6.04 -18.64 -1.26
C PHE A 194 -4.63 -18.55 -1.84
N SER A 195 -4.12 -17.32 -1.89
CA SER A 195 -2.68 -17.02 -1.94
C SER A 195 -2.15 -16.94 -0.51
N GLU A 196 -0.83 -16.93 -0.32
CA GLU A 196 -0.24 -16.69 1.00
C GLU A 196 -0.71 -15.36 1.62
N ALA A 197 -0.87 -14.32 0.79
CA ALA A 197 -1.35 -13.01 1.23
C ALA A 197 -2.81 -13.05 1.69
N THR A 198 -3.69 -13.69 0.91
CA THR A 198 -5.12 -13.78 1.25
C THR A 198 -5.37 -14.74 2.39
N LEU A 199 -4.55 -15.79 2.55
CA LEU A 199 -4.61 -16.67 3.70
C LEU A 199 -4.19 -15.95 4.99
N VAL A 200 -3.10 -15.17 4.98
CA VAL A 200 -2.73 -14.36 6.15
C VAL A 200 -3.83 -13.36 6.52
N LYS A 201 -4.48 -12.75 5.52
CA LYS A 201 -5.62 -11.87 5.74
C LYS A 201 -6.80 -12.60 6.38
N GLU A 202 -7.09 -13.82 5.92
CA GLU A 202 -8.18 -14.64 6.45
C GLU A 202 -7.90 -15.10 7.89
N LEU A 203 -6.68 -15.54 8.18
CA LEU A 203 -6.23 -15.91 9.53
C LEU A 203 -6.42 -14.72 10.49
N GLU A 204 -5.95 -13.54 10.09
CA GLU A 204 -6.09 -12.31 10.88
C GLU A 204 -7.56 -11.93 11.10
N ALA A 205 -8.41 -12.03 10.08
CA ALA A 205 -9.84 -11.70 10.17
C ALA A 205 -10.59 -12.63 11.15
N ASN A 206 -10.19 -13.91 11.19
CA ASN A 206 -10.76 -14.89 12.12
C ASN A 206 -10.10 -14.90 13.50
N GLY A 207 -9.14 -14.00 13.76
CA GLY A 207 -8.42 -13.94 15.04
C GLY A 207 -7.46 -15.10 15.29
N ILE A 208 -7.13 -15.86 14.24
CA ILE A 208 -6.26 -17.05 14.28
C ILE A 208 -4.84 -16.61 13.94
N GLY A 209 -3.89 -16.93 14.82
CA GLY A 209 -2.49 -16.54 14.66
C GLY A 209 -2.19 -15.11 15.12
N ARG A 210 -0.90 -14.75 15.07
CA ARG A 210 -0.32 -13.49 15.52
C ARG A 210 0.82 -13.10 14.57
N PRO A 211 1.34 -11.86 14.63
CA PRO A 211 2.49 -11.45 13.81
C PRO A 211 3.68 -12.41 13.85
N SER A 212 3.92 -13.05 15.01
CA SER A 212 4.97 -14.06 15.19
C SER A 212 4.66 -15.43 14.59
N THR A 213 3.39 -15.76 14.32
CA THR A 213 2.97 -17.10 13.91
C THR A 213 2.48 -17.20 12.46
N TYR A 214 2.17 -16.11 11.77
CA TYR A 214 1.67 -16.18 10.39
C TYR A 214 2.64 -16.91 9.45
N ALA A 215 3.91 -16.48 9.38
CA ALA A 215 4.88 -17.15 8.51
C ALA A 215 5.16 -18.62 8.91
N PRO A 216 5.31 -18.97 10.22
CA PRO A 216 5.40 -20.36 10.66
C PRO A 216 4.20 -21.24 10.31
N ILE A 217 2.96 -20.73 10.43
CA ILE A 217 1.74 -21.48 10.07
C ILE A 217 1.79 -21.86 8.59
N LEU A 218 2.06 -20.89 7.71
CA LEU A 218 2.12 -21.13 6.27
C LEU A 218 3.25 -22.07 5.88
N ALA A 219 4.42 -21.94 6.51
CA ALA A 219 5.54 -22.86 6.27
C ALA A 219 5.18 -24.29 6.71
N THR A 220 4.56 -24.46 7.88
CA THR A 220 4.24 -25.79 8.41
C THR A 220 3.27 -26.56 7.52
N ILE A 221 2.24 -25.91 6.97
CA ILE A 221 1.28 -26.56 6.08
C ILE A 221 1.87 -26.87 4.69
N GLN A 222 2.88 -26.11 4.24
CA GLN A 222 3.58 -26.38 2.98
C GLN A 222 4.59 -27.52 3.15
N ASP A 223 5.34 -27.52 4.26
CA ASP A 223 6.40 -28.49 4.54
C ASP A 223 5.84 -29.90 4.85
N ARG A 224 4.57 -30.00 5.27
CA ARG A 224 3.94 -31.27 5.69
C ARG A 224 3.00 -31.91 4.66
N GLY A 225 2.78 -31.26 3.52
CA GLY A 225 1.82 -31.70 2.49
C GLY A 225 0.36 -31.62 2.94
#